data_AF-A0A2D7VYZ7-F1
#
_entry.id   AF-A0A2D7VYZ7-F1
#
_cell.length_a   1.000
_cell.length_b   1.000
_cell.length_c   1.000
_cell.angle_alpha   90.00
_cell.angle_beta   90.00
_cell.angle_gamma   90.00
#
_symmetry.space_group_name_H-M   'P 1'
#
loop_
_entity.id
_entity.type
_entity.pdbx_description
1 polymer ?
#
loop_
_entity_poly.entity_id
_entity_poly.type
_entity_poly.pdbx_seq_one_letter_code
_entity_poly.pdbx_strand_id
1 'polypeptide(L)'
;MNTISYYPEGVFLKKGADNPPAKYLDFESFVNLHNSKELKTQLDYIKTCKYGSWQYKNAKKKLPVALLNKFEYNLTEGFIKETPYKPFDVDLKDNTKENIKAFKEKIKKIACFVADSPSGGLKFFLKINFNTSNKYEYRYKYDLIIDFLEKKYNIVLDKMQGNIKQPYFISYQPKVEYADKAFNFKFI
;
A
#
# COMPACT_ATOMS: atom_id res chain seq x y z
N MET A 1 -3.10 17.13 -33.66
CA MET A 1 -3.88 15.96 -33.19
C MET A 1 -3.36 15.61 -31.80
N ASN A 2 -4.20 15.76 -30.77
CA ASN A 2 -3.82 15.55 -29.38
C ASN A 2 -3.87 14.06 -29.04
N THR A 3 -2.73 13.45 -28.71
CA THR A 3 -2.67 12.10 -28.16
C THR A 3 -3.03 12.15 -26.68
N ILE A 4 -4.32 11.98 -26.40
CA ILE A 4 -4.81 11.77 -25.05
C ILE A 4 -4.51 10.31 -24.67
N SER A 5 -3.65 10.07 -23.68
CA SER A 5 -3.46 8.75 -23.10
C SER A 5 -4.32 8.62 -21.84
N TYR A 6 -5.51 8.04 -22.02
CA TYR A 6 -6.36 7.58 -20.93
C TYR A 6 -5.87 6.21 -20.45
N TYR A 7 -5.62 6.04 -19.14
CA TYR A 7 -5.62 4.73 -18.51
C TYR A 7 -6.97 4.53 -17.82
N PRO A 8 -7.90 3.75 -18.41
CA PRO A 8 -9.22 3.54 -17.85
C PRO A 8 -9.13 2.48 -16.73
N GLU A 9 -9.88 2.64 -15.64
CA GLU A 9 -11.17 1.98 -15.83
C GLU A 9 -11.31 0.43 -15.67
N GLY A 10 -10.72 -0.38 -14.77
CA GLY A 10 -11.38 -1.66 -14.31
C GLY A 10 -10.56 -2.88 -13.82
N VAL A 11 -11.00 -3.50 -12.69
CA VAL A 11 -10.82 -4.87 -12.11
C VAL A 11 -9.55 -5.68 -12.40
N PHE A 12 -8.84 -6.08 -11.33
CA PHE A 12 -7.73 -7.05 -11.38
C PHE A 12 -8.22 -8.51 -11.31
N LEU A 13 -8.02 -9.29 -12.36
CA LEU A 13 -7.96 -10.76 -12.25
C LEU A 13 -6.76 -11.37 -13.00
N LYS A 14 -5.82 -11.86 -12.18
CA LYS A 14 -4.90 -13.02 -12.30
C LYS A 14 -3.81 -13.14 -13.38
N LYS A 15 -2.76 -13.90 -13.00
CA LYS A 15 -1.68 -14.44 -13.85
C LYS A 15 -2.21 -15.05 -15.17
N GLY A 16 -1.79 -14.45 -16.28
CA GLY A 16 -1.82 -14.91 -17.68
C GLY A 16 -0.89 -13.97 -18.47
N ALA A 17 -0.20 -14.46 -19.51
CA ALA A 17 1.08 -13.94 -20.00
C ALA A 17 1.09 -12.59 -20.71
N ASP A 18 -0.06 -12.02 -21.07
CA ASP A 18 -0.16 -10.67 -21.60
C ASP A 18 -1.30 -10.00 -20.86
N ASN A 19 -1.08 -8.94 -20.07
CA ASN A 19 -2.15 -7.95 -19.78
C ASN A 19 -1.70 -6.68 -19.00
N PRO A 20 -2.10 -5.47 -19.45
CA PRO A 20 -1.86 -4.15 -18.82
C PRO A 20 -2.81 -3.82 -17.62
N PRO A 21 -2.55 -2.73 -16.84
CA PRO A 21 -3.13 -2.52 -15.48
C PRO A 21 -4.59 -2.04 -15.39
N ALA A 22 -5.23 -2.36 -14.24
CA ALA A 22 -6.64 -2.18 -13.90
C ALA A 22 -6.93 -1.04 -12.87
N LYS A 23 -8.11 -0.40 -12.97
CA LYS A 23 -8.73 0.73 -12.20
C LYS A 23 -7.98 1.25 -10.95
N TYR A 24 -7.69 2.55 -10.91
CA TYR A 24 -7.43 3.29 -9.67
C TYR A 24 -8.63 3.15 -8.72
N LEU A 25 -8.35 2.90 -7.45
CA LEU A 25 -9.36 2.83 -6.40
C LEU A 25 -9.15 4.04 -5.49
N ASP A 26 -10.17 4.86 -5.28
CA ASP A 26 -10.09 5.94 -4.30
C ASP A 26 -9.93 5.36 -2.89
N PHE A 27 -9.42 6.18 -1.96
CA PHE A 27 -9.01 5.70 -0.65
C PHE A 27 -10.19 5.24 0.23
N GLU A 28 -11.38 5.81 0.03
CA GLU A 28 -12.58 5.41 0.78
C GLU A 28 -13.08 4.05 0.31
N SER A 29 -13.17 3.85 -1.00
CA SER A 29 -13.42 2.53 -1.61
C SER A 29 -12.40 1.49 -1.14
N PHE A 30 -11.14 1.89 -0.98
CA PHE A 30 -10.05 1.02 -0.50
C PHE A 30 -10.29 0.56 0.94
N VAL A 31 -10.64 1.51 1.81
CA VAL A 31 -11.00 1.26 3.22
C VAL A 31 -12.21 0.34 3.32
N ASN A 32 -13.26 0.60 2.54
CA ASN A 32 -14.48 -0.20 2.54
C ASN A 32 -14.23 -1.64 2.09
N LEU A 33 -13.35 -1.84 1.10
CA LEU A 33 -13.03 -3.19 0.63
C LEU A 33 -12.41 -4.04 1.74
N HIS A 34 -11.56 -3.48 2.62
CA HIS A 34 -10.94 -4.22 3.73
C HIS A 34 -11.96 -4.84 4.71
N ASN A 35 -13.20 -4.35 4.75
CA ASN A 35 -14.26 -4.87 5.59
C ASN A 35 -15.17 -5.92 4.91
N SER A 36 -14.87 -6.32 3.67
CA SER A 36 -15.76 -7.22 2.91
C SER A 36 -15.78 -8.65 3.48
N LYS A 37 -16.97 -9.27 3.50
CA LYS A 37 -17.14 -10.69 3.91
C LYS A 37 -16.35 -11.64 3.03
N GLU A 38 -16.22 -11.35 1.74
CA GLU A 38 -15.47 -12.16 0.79
C GLU A 38 -13.98 -12.23 1.15
N LEU A 39 -13.38 -11.07 1.47
CA LEU A 39 -11.99 -11.01 1.89
C LEU A 39 -11.76 -11.73 3.22
N LYS A 40 -12.74 -11.71 4.12
CA LYS A 40 -12.67 -12.45 5.40
C LYS A 40 -12.46 -13.93 5.15
N THR A 41 -13.31 -14.54 4.31
CA THR A 41 -13.22 -15.95 3.95
C THR A 41 -11.87 -16.28 3.29
N GLN A 42 -11.39 -15.44 2.37
CA GLN A 42 -10.09 -15.62 1.73
C GLN A 42 -8.94 -15.53 2.73
N LEU A 43 -8.99 -14.58 3.66
CA LEU A 43 -7.98 -14.41 4.70
C LEU A 43 -7.94 -15.61 5.65
N ASP A 44 -9.11 -16.07 6.10
CA ASP A 44 -9.22 -17.20 7.01
C ASP A 44 -8.61 -18.46 6.38
N TYR A 45 -8.84 -18.70 5.07
CA TYR A 45 -8.18 -19.76 4.33
C TYR A 45 -6.65 -19.58 4.21
N ILE A 46 -6.16 -18.35 3.97
CA ILE A 46 -4.71 -18.09 3.93
C ILE A 46 -4.05 -18.43 5.27
N LYS A 47 -4.72 -18.12 6.39
CA LYS A 47 -4.21 -18.39 7.73
C LYS A 47 -4.12 -19.88 8.08
N THR A 48 -4.92 -20.74 7.44
CA THR A 48 -4.77 -22.21 7.62
C THR A 48 -3.59 -22.78 6.83
N CYS A 49 -3.03 -22.03 5.87
CA CYS A 49 -1.88 -22.47 5.08
C CYS A 49 -0.56 -22.22 5.83
N LYS A 50 0.37 -23.18 5.78
CA LYS A 50 1.74 -23.00 6.32
C LYS A 50 2.45 -21.85 5.57
N TYR A 51 2.97 -20.87 6.30
CA TYR A 51 3.68 -19.72 5.72
C TYR A 51 4.81 -20.18 4.77
N GLY A 52 4.90 -19.53 3.61
CA GLY A 52 5.92 -19.85 2.58
C GLY A 52 5.63 -21.07 1.70
N SER A 53 4.64 -21.92 2.04
CA SER A 53 4.22 -23.07 1.23
C SER A 53 3.67 -22.66 -0.14
N TRP A 54 3.58 -23.63 -1.07
CA TRP A 54 2.96 -23.40 -2.36
C TRP A 54 1.49 -22.99 -2.22
N GLN A 55 0.74 -23.67 -1.35
CA GLN A 55 -0.66 -23.37 -1.04
C GLN A 55 -0.81 -21.94 -0.51
N TYR A 56 0.02 -21.54 0.46
CA TYR A 56 0.03 -20.19 0.99
C TYR A 56 0.31 -19.14 -0.10
N LYS A 57 1.35 -19.35 -0.90
CA LYS A 57 1.71 -18.45 -2.01
C LYS A 57 0.60 -18.35 -3.05
N ASN A 58 -0.07 -19.46 -3.36
CA ASN A 58 -1.17 -19.50 -4.32
C ASN A 58 -2.43 -18.83 -3.77
N ALA A 59 -2.76 -19.03 -2.50
CA ALA A 59 -3.87 -18.40 -1.81
C ALA A 59 -3.66 -16.87 -1.71
N LYS A 60 -2.48 -16.41 -1.29
CA LYS A 60 -2.12 -14.98 -1.22
C LYS A 60 -2.23 -14.29 -2.58
N LYS A 61 -1.87 -14.97 -3.68
CA LYS A 61 -2.01 -14.45 -5.06
C LYS A 61 -3.45 -14.26 -5.53
N LYS A 62 -4.43 -14.87 -4.85
CA LYS A 62 -5.85 -14.70 -5.17
C LYS A 62 -6.46 -13.47 -4.48
N LEU A 63 -5.75 -12.82 -3.56
CA LEU A 63 -6.20 -11.58 -2.96
C LEU A 63 -6.34 -10.49 -4.02
N PRO A 64 -7.37 -9.63 -3.93
CA PRO A 64 -7.47 -8.42 -4.72
C PRO A 64 -6.22 -7.56 -4.59
N VAL A 65 -5.83 -6.96 -5.71
CA VAL A 65 -4.71 -6.04 -5.79
C VAL A 65 -5.26 -4.67 -6.17
N ALA A 66 -4.71 -3.61 -5.59
CA ALA A 66 -4.96 -2.25 -6.01
C ALA A 66 -3.65 -1.51 -6.28
N LEU A 67 -3.69 -0.59 -7.24
CA LEU A 67 -2.70 0.48 -7.34
C LEU A 67 -3.23 1.66 -6.55
N LEU A 68 -2.56 1.94 -5.45
CA LEU A 68 -2.97 2.97 -4.50
C LEU A 68 -2.60 4.36 -4.96
N ASN A 69 -1.54 4.45 -5.75
CA ASN A 69 -1.12 5.69 -6.33
C ASN A 69 -1.75 5.85 -7.72
N LYS A 70 -2.70 6.79 -7.85
CA LYS A 70 -3.05 7.30 -9.18
C LYS A 70 -1.84 8.10 -9.65
N PHE A 71 -1.31 7.74 -10.80
CA PHE A 71 -0.40 8.58 -11.55
C PHE A 71 -0.93 8.65 -12.95
N GLU A 72 -1.53 9.78 -13.30
CA GLU A 72 -1.77 10.11 -14.69
C GLU A 72 -0.40 10.44 -15.28
N TYR A 73 0.03 9.70 -16.30
CA TYR A 73 1.34 9.84 -16.92
C TYR A 73 1.16 10.45 -18.30
N ASN A 74 1.75 11.61 -18.54
CA ASN A 74 1.92 12.16 -19.87
C ASN A 74 3.36 11.89 -20.32
N LEU A 75 3.55 11.30 -21.50
CA LEU A 75 4.87 11.05 -22.09
C LEU A 75 5.69 12.34 -22.26
N THR A 76 5.03 13.50 -22.31
CA THR A 76 5.64 14.81 -22.56
C THR A 76 5.80 15.65 -21.28
N GLU A 77 4.89 15.53 -20.30
CA GLU A 77 4.85 16.40 -19.11
C GLU A 77 5.22 15.68 -17.80
N GLY A 78 5.39 14.36 -17.83
CA GLY A 78 5.65 13.57 -16.63
C GLY A 78 4.39 13.31 -15.80
N PHE A 79 4.52 13.33 -14.47
CA PHE A 79 3.45 12.94 -13.53
C PHE A 79 2.40 14.05 -13.39
N ILE A 80 1.13 13.75 -13.66
CA ILE A 80 0.05 14.75 -13.69
C ILE A 80 -0.65 14.91 -12.33
N LYS A 81 -0.84 13.82 -11.56
CA LYS A 81 -1.55 13.89 -10.27
C LYS A 81 -1.07 12.84 -9.28
N GLU A 82 -0.83 13.26 -8.04
CA GLU A 82 -0.44 12.44 -6.90
C GLU A 82 -1.66 12.20 -5.98
N THR A 83 -1.80 11.01 -5.40
CA THR A 83 -2.73 10.77 -4.28
C THR A 83 -2.08 11.22 -2.97
N PRO A 84 -2.78 11.86 -2.02
CA PRO A 84 -2.19 12.19 -0.72
C PRO A 84 -1.89 10.93 0.13
N TYR A 85 -2.44 9.76 -0.19
CA TYR A 85 -2.32 8.58 0.67
C TYR A 85 -1.12 7.71 0.27
N LYS A 86 -0.09 7.68 1.10
CA LYS A 86 1.15 6.93 0.87
C LYS A 86 1.14 5.61 1.64
N PRO A 87 1.14 4.44 0.98
CA PRO A 87 1.21 3.16 1.67
C PRO A 87 2.62 2.90 2.19
N PHE A 88 2.74 2.16 3.29
CA PHE A 88 3.98 1.63 3.85
C PHE A 88 3.71 0.21 4.35
N ASP A 89 4.72 -0.67 4.28
CA ASP A 89 4.62 -2.07 4.70
C ASP A 89 5.75 -2.41 5.68
N VAL A 90 5.43 -3.25 6.67
CA VAL A 90 6.31 -3.77 7.69
C VAL A 90 6.21 -5.29 7.67
N ASP A 91 7.25 -5.93 7.15
CA ASP A 91 7.30 -7.38 7.04
C ASP A 91 7.99 -8.04 8.24
N LEU A 92 7.52 -9.24 8.58
CA LEU A 92 8.11 -10.10 9.61
C LEU A 92 9.50 -10.65 9.24
N LYS A 93 9.90 -10.51 7.97
CA LYS A 93 11.23 -10.94 7.52
C LYS A 93 12.32 -10.10 8.18
N ASP A 94 12.05 -8.80 8.33
CA ASP A 94 13.04 -7.81 8.76
C ASP A 94 12.71 -7.28 10.17
N ASN A 95 11.59 -7.72 10.78
CA ASN A 95 11.10 -7.25 12.07
C ASN A 95 10.54 -8.38 12.94
N THR A 96 10.71 -8.29 14.26
CA THR A 96 10.08 -9.22 15.22
C THR A 96 8.60 -8.88 15.44
N LYS A 97 7.81 -9.86 15.88
CA LYS A 97 6.37 -9.64 16.20
C LYS A 97 6.18 -8.60 17.29
N GLU A 98 7.07 -8.60 18.29
CA GLU A 98 7.06 -7.67 19.42
C GLU A 98 7.31 -6.24 18.94
N ASN A 99 8.29 -6.05 18.04
CA ASN A 99 8.59 -4.74 17.45
C ASN A 99 7.41 -4.21 16.63
N ILE A 100 6.79 -5.06 15.81
CA ILE A 100 5.63 -4.68 15.00
C ILE A 100 4.46 -4.29 15.89
N LYS A 101 4.19 -5.04 16.97
CA LYS A 101 3.11 -4.73 17.93
C LYS A 101 3.36 -3.39 18.62
N ALA A 102 4.58 -3.13 19.07
CA ALA A 102 4.93 -1.85 19.70
C ALA A 102 4.87 -0.68 18.71
N PHE A 103 5.28 -0.90 17.45
CA PHE A 103 5.20 0.09 16.38
C PHE A 103 3.76 0.43 16.03
N LYS A 104 2.86 -0.57 15.94
CA LYS A 104 1.44 -0.39 15.64
C LYS A 104 0.77 0.64 16.57
N GLU A 105 0.99 0.54 17.87
CA GLU A 105 0.40 1.47 18.84
C GLU A 105 0.91 2.91 18.68
N LYS A 106 2.16 3.08 18.23
CA LYS A 106 2.73 4.40 17.96
C LYS A 106 2.24 4.97 16.63
N ILE A 107 2.23 4.17 15.56
CA ILE A 107 1.92 4.64 14.22
C ILE A 107 0.46 5.04 14.06
N LYS A 108 -0.47 4.37 14.75
CA LYS A 108 -1.91 4.74 14.81
C LYS A 108 -2.16 6.20 15.21
N LYS A 109 -1.22 6.82 15.93
CA LYS A 109 -1.34 8.24 16.31
C LYS A 109 -1.25 9.17 15.09
N ILE A 110 -0.49 8.80 14.06
CA ILE A 110 -0.20 9.63 12.89
C ILE A 110 -0.71 9.06 11.56
N ALA A 111 -0.92 7.74 11.46
CA ALA A 111 -1.41 7.10 10.26
C ALA A 111 -2.92 7.34 10.07
N CYS A 112 -3.32 7.48 8.82
CA CYS A 112 -4.72 7.59 8.44
C CYS A 112 -5.39 6.22 8.27
N PHE A 113 -4.61 5.16 8.08
CA PHE A 113 -5.09 3.78 8.03
C PHE A 113 -3.99 2.85 8.55
N VAL A 114 -4.40 1.81 9.28
CA VAL A 114 -3.52 0.75 9.77
C VAL A 114 -4.25 -0.58 9.66
N ALA A 115 -3.62 -1.58 9.05
CA ALA A 115 -4.14 -2.93 8.92
C ALA A 115 -3.06 -3.99 9.17
N ASP A 116 -3.47 -5.12 9.74
CA ASP A 116 -2.59 -6.26 9.92
C ASP A 116 -2.50 -7.04 8.61
N SER A 117 -1.29 -7.43 8.23
CA SER A 117 -1.13 -8.33 7.08
C SER A 117 -1.46 -9.77 7.49
N PRO A 118 -1.88 -10.64 6.54
CA PRO A 118 -2.25 -12.03 6.84
C PRO A 118 -1.16 -12.81 7.57
N SER A 119 0.10 -12.49 7.29
CA SER A 119 1.27 -13.14 7.86
C SER A 119 1.66 -12.61 9.24
N GLY A 120 1.09 -11.50 9.70
CA GLY A 120 1.46 -10.83 10.96
C GLY A 120 2.41 -9.64 10.79
N GLY A 121 2.58 -9.16 9.55
CA GLY A 121 3.16 -7.85 9.27
C GLY A 121 2.16 -6.72 9.49
N LEU A 122 2.56 -5.48 9.21
CA LEU A 122 1.72 -4.30 9.38
C LEU A 122 1.75 -3.44 8.14
N LYS A 123 0.58 -3.05 7.66
CA LYS A 123 0.43 -2.08 6.58
C LYS A 123 -0.20 -0.81 7.12
N PHE A 124 0.28 0.35 6.67
CA PHE A 124 -0.29 1.62 7.09
C PHE A 124 -0.18 2.67 6.01
N PHE A 125 -0.96 3.74 6.15
CA PHE A 125 -0.93 4.89 5.25
C PHE A 125 -0.69 6.18 6.00
N LEU A 126 0.09 7.05 5.39
CA LEU A 126 0.22 8.45 5.82
C LEU A 126 -0.41 9.35 4.75
N LYS A 127 -1.17 10.35 5.18
CA LYS A 127 -1.71 11.39 4.29
C LYS A 127 -0.66 12.51 4.13
N ILE A 128 0.06 12.51 3.01
CA ILE A 128 1.15 13.42 2.66
C ILE A 128 1.09 13.75 1.17
N ASN A 129 1.17 15.03 0.82
CA ASN A 129 1.40 15.47 -0.56
C ASN A 129 2.89 15.77 -0.74
N PHE A 130 3.54 15.12 -1.70
CA PHE A 130 4.92 15.45 -2.08
C PHE A 130 4.97 16.63 -3.04
N ASN A 131 3.86 16.95 -3.72
CA ASN A 131 3.75 18.07 -4.65
C ASN A 131 4.85 18.03 -5.72
N THR A 132 5.07 16.85 -6.29
CA THR A 132 6.07 16.65 -7.34
C THR A 132 5.48 15.93 -8.53
N SER A 133 5.87 16.41 -9.72
CA SER A 133 5.60 15.76 -10.99
C SER A 133 6.79 14.92 -11.48
N ASN A 134 7.79 14.64 -10.65
CA ASN A 134 9.01 13.89 -11.01
C ASN A 134 9.13 12.60 -10.18
N LYS A 135 9.25 11.44 -10.85
CA LYS A 135 9.42 10.13 -10.18
C LYS A 135 10.61 10.05 -9.24
N TYR A 136 11.72 10.68 -9.61
CA TYR A 136 12.95 10.60 -8.85
C TYR A 136 12.81 11.41 -7.56
N GLU A 137 12.20 12.59 -7.65
CA GLU A 137 11.89 13.41 -6.49
C GLU A 137 10.82 12.77 -5.60
N TYR A 138 9.79 12.16 -6.19
CA TYR A 138 8.80 11.37 -5.47
C TYR A 138 9.48 10.26 -4.65
N ARG A 139 10.37 9.51 -5.31
CA ARG A 139 11.09 8.40 -4.67
C ARG A 139 11.98 8.90 -3.54
N TYR A 140 12.72 9.97 -3.80
CA TYR A 140 13.58 10.60 -2.80
C TYR A 140 12.79 11.06 -1.57
N LYS A 141 11.68 11.78 -1.76
CA LYS A 141 10.79 12.22 -0.67
C LYS A 141 10.20 11.04 0.11
N TYR A 142 9.81 9.97 -0.58
CA TYR A 142 9.33 8.75 0.06
C TYR A 142 10.42 8.11 0.94
N ASP A 143 11.65 8.00 0.43
CA ASP A 143 12.79 7.43 1.16
C ASP A 143 13.16 8.27 2.40
N LEU A 144 13.08 9.61 2.34
CA LEU A 144 13.27 10.47 3.52
C LEU A 144 12.27 10.17 4.65
N ILE A 145 11.02 9.84 4.29
CA ILE A 145 10.01 9.46 5.28
C ILE A 145 10.30 8.07 5.84
N ILE A 146 10.73 7.12 5.00
CA ILE A 146 11.18 5.81 5.49
C ILE A 146 12.28 6.01 6.52
N ASP A 147 13.37 6.68 6.17
CA ASP A 147 14.54 6.84 7.04
C ASP A 147 14.15 7.52 8.36
N PHE A 148 13.25 8.50 8.32
CA PHE A 148 12.70 9.12 9.53
C PHE A 148 11.93 8.12 10.41
N LEU A 149 11.02 7.34 9.83
CA LEU A 149 10.20 6.37 10.56
C LEU A 149 11.05 5.24 11.13
N GLU A 150 11.98 4.71 10.33
CA GLU A 150 12.91 3.65 10.74
C GLU A 150 13.76 4.11 11.93
N LYS A 151 14.37 5.30 11.84
CA LYS A 151 15.18 5.87 12.93
C LYS A 151 14.34 6.19 14.17
N LYS A 152 13.15 6.77 14.00
CA LYS A 152 12.31 7.21 15.13
C LYS A 152 11.71 6.03 15.89
N TYR A 153 11.36 4.96 15.21
CA TYR A 153 10.62 3.85 15.80
C TYR A 153 11.42 2.55 15.91
N ASN A 154 12.66 2.53 15.41
CA ASN A 154 13.52 1.34 15.34
C ASN A 154 12.80 0.16 14.66
N ILE A 155 12.29 0.43 13.47
CA ILE A 155 11.57 -0.53 12.61
C ILE A 155 12.24 -0.53 11.23
N VAL A 156 12.07 -1.61 10.46
CA VAL A 156 12.49 -1.68 9.05
C VAL A 156 11.26 -1.71 8.15
N LEU A 157 11.20 -0.84 7.15
CA LEU A 157 10.09 -0.74 6.20
C LEU A 157 10.46 -1.35 4.84
N ASP A 158 9.47 -1.92 4.16
CA ASP A 158 9.67 -2.36 2.77
C ASP A 158 9.78 -1.14 1.84
N LYS A 159 11.01 -0.84 1.44
CA LYS A 159 11.33 0.25 0.52
C LYS A 159 10.65 0.09 -0.84
N MET A 160 10.30 -1.12 -1.26
CA MET A 160 9.62 -1.35 -2.55
C MET A 160 8.18 -0.84 -2.54
N GLN A 161 7.58 -0.66 -1.36
CA GLN A 161 6.22 -0.11 -1.24
C GLN A 161 6.10 1.32 -1.77
N GLY A 162 7.22 2.05 -1.81
CA GLY A 162 7.34 3.37 -2.42
C GLY A 162 7.42 3.37 -3.95
N ASN A 163 7.39 2.23 -4.62
CA ASN A 163 7.39 2.22 -6.09
C ASN A 163 6.02 2.65 -6.61
N ILE A 164 6.05 3.47 -7.66
CA ILE A 164 4.88 4.11 -8.27
C ILE A 164 3.83 3.09 -8.72
N LYS A 165 4.28 1.97 -9.30
CA LYS A 165 3.44 0.88 -9.78
C LYS A 165 3.42 -0.32 -8.82
N GLN A 166 3.75 -0.13 -7.55
CA GLN A 166 3.78 -1.25 -6.61
C GLN A 166 2.35 -1.75 -6.37
N PRO A 167 2.05 -3.02 -6.67
CA PRO A 167 0.76 -3.60 -6.36
C PRO A 167 0.59 -3.73 -4.85
N TYR A 168 -0.57 -3.35 -4.34
CA TYR A 168 -0.94 -3.55 -2.94
C TYR A 168 -1.99 -4.66 -2.83
N PHE A 169 -1.63 -5.75 -2.18
CA PHE A 169 -2.59 -6.82 -1.84
C PHE A 169 -3.50 -6.36 -0.70
N ILE A 170 -4.80 -6.35 -1.00
CA ILE A 170 -5.88 -6.03 -0.07
C ILE A 170 -6.26 -7.31 0.67
N SER A 171 -6.21 -7.26 2.00
CA SER A 171 -6.64 -8.34 2.87
C SER A 171 -7.74 -7.86 3.80
N TYR A 172 -8.56 -8.79 4.29
CA TYR A 172 -9.57 -8.43 5.29
C TYR A 172 -8.94 -7.86 6.55
N GLN A 173 -9.53 -6.79 7.08
CA GLN A 173 -9.20 -6.24 8.37
C GLN A 173 -10.51 -6.04 9.16
N PRO A 174 -10.78 -6.82 10.22
CA PRO A 174 -12.05 -6.79 10.94
C PRO A 174 -12.34 -5.46 11.65
N LYS A 175 -11.29 -4.67 11.91
CA LYS A 175 -11.38 -3.32 12.44
C LYS A 175 -10.46 -2.43 11.64
N VAL A 176 -11.03 -1.73 10.65
CA VAL A 176 -10.33 -0.65 9.97
C VAL A 176 -10.35 0.57 10.88
N GLU A 177 -9.17 0.98 11.35
CA GLU A 177 -9.00 2.25 12.05
C GLU A 177 -8.63 3.30 11.00
N TYR A 178 -9.66 4.03 10.52
CA TYR A 178 -9.48 5.19 9.65
C TYR A 178 -9.56 6.48 10.47
N ALA A 179 -8.65 7.40 10.21
CA ALA A 179 -8.73 8.76 10.71
C ALA A 179 -8.21 9.72 9.64
N ASP A 180 -8.91 10.82 9.37
CA ASP A 180 -8.44 11.82 8.42
C ASP A 180 -7.31 12.68 9.04
N LYS A 181 -6.12 12.09 9.16
CA LYS A 181 -4.94 12.69 9.78
C LYS A 181 -3.91 13.03 8.72
N ALA A 182 -3.65 14.32 8.54
CA ALA A 182 -2.50 14.80 7.77
C ALA A 182 -1.20 14.51 8.55
N PHE A 183 -0.23 13.91 7.88
CA PHE A 183 1.10 13.74 8.45
C PHE A 183 1.98 14.93 8.09
N ASN A 184 2.28 15.75 9.09
CA ASN A 184 3.08 16.96 8.93
C ASN A 184 4.58 16.60 8.95
N PHE A 185 5.12 16.31 7.76
CA PHE A 185 6.56 16.13 7.55
C PHE A 185 7.14 17.35 6.83
N LYS A 186 8.26 17.86 7.34
CA LYS A 186 9.02 18.93 6.66
C LYS A 186 10.19 18.29 5.93
N PHE A 187 10.16 18.35 4.61
CA PHE A 187 11.33 18.06 3.78
C PHE A 187 12.30 19.24 3.97
N ILE A 188 13.48 18.96 4.55
CA ILE A 188 14.57 19.93 4.75
C ILE A 188 15.56 19.75 3.60
#